data_AF-A0A259KVE0-F1
#
_entry.id   AF-A0A259KVE0-F1
#
_cell.length_a   1.000
_cell.length_b   1.000
_cell.length_c   1.000
_cell.angle_alpha   90.00
_cell.angle_beta   90.00
_cell.angle_gamma   90.00
#
_symmetry.space_group_name_H-M   'P 1'
#
loop_
_entity.id
_entity.type
_entity.pdbx_description
1 polymer ?
#
loop_
_entity_poly.entity_id
_entity_poly.type
_entity_poly.pdbx_seq_one_letter_code
_entity_poly.pdbx_strand_id
1 'polypeptide(L)'
;RKASTMENSTDGVNTLFTWPLIFAAALLSFAHGANDVANAIGPLAAINDAIQAGGDQVITDATIPLWIMMVGALGLAVGLMLFGPRLIKTVGSEITELDKTRAFCIALSAALTVIVASQLGLPVSSTHIAIGGVFGVGFLREYLKSDYATKLHKILEHHDEAERARLMPFLDDFRNASVEEMENLLKQAKKKKQEVPLSKSERKRLKKLYKEEMVKRSHLVRIAAAWIITVPASAILAAFLFFTLRGLMV
;
A
#
# COMPACT_ATOMS: atom_id res chain seq x y z
N ARG A 1 26.83 -22.17 -5.55
CA ARG A 1 25.74 -21.29 -5.04
C ARG A 1 25.83 -19.98 -5.82
N LYS A 2 24.77 -19.44 -6.44
CA LYS A 2 24.86 -18.18 -7.21
C LYS A 2 25.50 -17.03 -6.41
N ALA A 3 25.22 -16.97 -5.11
CA ALA A 3 25.81 -16.00 -4.19
C ALA A 3 27.35 -16.06 -4.07
N SER A 4 28.00 -17.19 -4.36
CA SER A 4 29.46 -17.32 -4.24
C SER A 4 30.23 -16.74 -5.43
N THR A 5 29.55 -16.39 -6.53
CA THR A 5 30.15 -15.82 -7.75
C THR A 5 29.64 -14.42 -8.05
N MET A 6 28.93 -13.79 -7.11
CA MET A 6 28.31 -12.48 -7.30
C MET A 6 29.13 -11.40 -6.60
N GLU A 7 29.23 -10.24 -7.24
CA GLU A 7 29.77 -9.05 -6.60
C GLU A 7 28.89 -8.64 -5.41
N ASN A 8 29.52 -8.21 -4.32
CA ASN A 8 28.84 -7.77 -3.11
C ASN A 8 28.24 -6.36 -3.31
N SER A 9 27.17 -6.30 -4.08
CA SER A 9 26.43 -5.08 -4.43
C SER A 9 24.94 -5.21 -4.09
N THR A 10 24.28 -4.07 -3.92
CA THR A 10 22.83 -4.02 -3.68
C THR A 10 22.04 -4.68 -4.81
N ASP A 11 22.50 -4.51 -6.05
CA ASP A 11 21.85 -5.07 -7.24
C ASP A 11 22.02 -6.59 -7.29
N GLY A 12 23.20 -7.09 -6.91
CA GLY A 12 23.47 -8.51 -6.72
C GLY A 12 22.45 -9.12 -5.76
N VAL A 13 22.34 -8.57 -4.54
CA VAL A 13 21.37 -9.07 -3.55
C VAL A 13 19.92 -9.01 -4.09
N ASN A 14 19.55 -7.94 -4.79
CA ASN A 14 18.20 -7.76 -5.35
C ASN A 14 17.84 -8.89 -6.34
N THR A 15 18.80 -9.40 -7.12
CA THR A 15 18.54 -10.52 -8.06
C THR A 15 18.25 -11.84 -7.36
N LEU A 16 18.77 -12.06 -6.14
CA LEU A 16 18.49 -13.28 -5.36
C LEU A 16 17.02 -13.32 -4.90
N PHE A 17 16.37 -12.17 -4.75
CA PHE A 17 14.98 -12.07 -4.31
C PHE A 17 13.94 -12.35 -5.41
N THR A 18 14.33 -12.57 -6.67
CA THR A 18 13.37 -12.88 -7.74
C THR A 18 12.52 -14.12 -7.43
N TRP A 19 13.14 -15.23 -7.03
CA TRP A 19 12.39 -16.45 -6.70
C TRP A 19 11.54 -16.30 -5.43
N PRO A 20 12.09 -15.83 -4.28
CA PRO A 20 11.28 -15.53 -3.11
C PRO A 20 10.09 -14.63 -3.39
N LEU A 21 10.27 -13.59 -4.21
CA LEU A 21 9.19 -12.69 -4.60
C LEU A 21 8.08 -13.40 -5.36
N ILE A 22 8.41 -14.29 -6.31
CA ILE A 22 7.42 -15.08 -7.04
C ILE A 22 6.60 -15.95 -6.08
N PHE A 23 7.27 -16.62 -5.13
CA PHE A 23 6.57 -17.43 -4.12
C PHE A 23 5.70 -16.57 -3.19
N ALA A 24 6.18 -15.42 -2.74
CA ALA A 24 5.40 -14.50 -1.90
C ALA A 24 4.19 -13.93 -2.65
N ALA A 25 4.34 -13.60 -3.94
CA ALA A 25 3.23 -13.14 -4.78
C ALA A 25 2.20 -14.25 -5.01
N ALA A 26 2.63 -15.49 -5.24
CA ALA A 26 1.73 -16.64 -5.35
C ALA A 26 0.98 -16.88 -4.03
N LEU A 27 1.68 -16.80 -2.89
CA LEU A 27 1.09 -16.94 -1.57
C LEU A 27 0.06 -15.82 -1.29
N LEU A 28 0.38 -14.58 -1.64
CA LEU A 28 -0.55 -13.45 -1.54
C LEU A 28 -1.80 -13.66 -2.40
N SER A 29 -1.62 -14.17 -3.63
CA SER A 29 -2.75 -14.49 -4.53
C SER A 29 -3.64 -15.58 -3.95
N PHE A 30 -3.05 -16.62 -3.35
CA PHE A 30 -3.80 -17.67 -2.67
C PHE A 30 -4.58 -17.12 -1.46
N ALA A 31 -3.90 -16.35 -0.60
CA ALA A 31 -4.50 -15.74 0.58
C ALA A 31 -5.67 -14.82 0.22
N HIS A 32 -5.50 -14.00 -0.81
CA HIS A 32 -6.55 -13.13 -1.33
C HIS A 32 -7.73 -13.94 -1.86
N GLY A 33 -7.49 -15.01 -2.62
CA GLY A 33 -8.55 -15.91 -3.07
C GLY A 33 -9.34 -16.52 -1.92
N ALA A 34 -8.65 -17.04 -0.89
CA ALA A 34 -9.30 -17.63 0.28
C ALA A 34 -10.21 -16.63 1.03
N ASN A 35 -9.75 -15.38 1.19
CA ASN A 35 -10.52 -14.32 1.86
C ASN A 35 -11.68 -13.81 0.99
N ASP A 36 -11.45 -13.57 -0.29
CA ASP A 36 -12.40 -12.87 -1.16
C ASP A 36 -13.47 -13.80 -1.75
N VAL A 37 -13.21 -15.11 -1.82
CA VAL A 37 -14.24 -16.11 -2.17
C VAL A 37 -15.46 -15.96 -1.25
N ALA A 38 -15.24 -15.78 0.06
CA ALA A 38 -16.32 -15.64 1.04
C ALA A 38 -17.26 -14.47 0.73
N ASN A 39 -16.74 -13.34 0.23
CA ASN A 39 -17.54 -12.17 -0.12
C ASN A 39 -18.52 -12.45 -1.26
N ALA A 40 -18.13 -13.29 -2.23
CA ALA A 40 -18.96 -13.63 -3.38
C ALA A 40 -19.93 -14.79 -3.08
N ILE A 41 -19.46 -15.82 -2.39
CA ILE A 41 -20.25 -17.04 -2.17
C ILE A 41 -21.15 -16.95 -0.93
N GLY A 42 -20.85 -16.07 0.02
CA GLY A 42 -21.63 -15.92 1.27
C GLY A 42 -23.12 -15.65 1.02
N PRO A 43 -23.47 -14.63 0.21
CA PRO A 43 -24.87 -14.37 -0.14
C PRO A 43 -25.54 -15.54 -0.88
N LEU A 44 -24.82 -16.21 -1.78
CA LEU A 44 -25.35 -17.34 -2.54
C LEU A 44 -25.60 -18.56 -1.65
N ALA A 45 -24.70 -18.83 -0.70
CA ALA A 45 -24.88 -19.87 0.31
C ALA A 45 -26.09 -19.57 1.19
N ALA A 46 -26.25 -18.33 1.67
CA ALA A 46 -27.40 -17.92 2.46
C ALA A 46 -28.74 -18.11 1.71
N ILE A 47 -28.79 -17.81 0.40
CA ILE A 47 -29.98 -18.05 -0.43
C ILE A 47 -30.28 -19.56 -0.55
N ASN A 48 -29.26 -20.36 -0.84
CA ASN A 48 -29.41 -21.80 -0.95
C ASN A 48 -29.92 -22.44 0.36
N ASP A 49 -29.40 -21.99 1.49
CA ASP A 49 -29.78 -22.51 2.80
C ASP A 49 -31.19 -22.10 3.19
N ALA A 50 -31.60 -20.85 2.89
CA ALA A 50 -32.98 -20.40 3.10
C ALA A 50 -33.99 -21.24 2.29
N ILE A 51 -33.64 -21.62 1.06
CA ILE A 51 -34.48 -22.48 0.21
C ILE A 51 -34.55 -23.91 0.79
N GLN A 52 -33.42 -24.48 1.20
CA GLN A 52 -33.37 -25.85 1.75
C GLN A 52 -34.05 -25.97 3.12
N ALA A 53 -33.97 -24.94 3.97
CA ALA A 53 -34.60 -24.91 5.29
C ALA A 53 -36.12 -24.62 5.24
N GLY A 54 -36.71 -24.45 4.05
CA GLY A 54 -38.13 -24.13 3.90
C GLY A 54 -38.51 -22.71 4.34
N GLY A 55 -37.54 -21.79 4.42
CA GLY A 55 -37.76 -20.36 4.70
C GLY A 55 -37.94 -19.97 6.18
N ASP A 56 -38.11 -20.93 7.09
CA ASP A 56 -38.49 -20.66 8.50
C ASP A 56 -37.34 -20.73 9.52
N GLN A 57 -36.16 -21.24 9.12
CA GLN A 57 -35.02 -21.43 10.02
C GLN A 57 -33.74 -20.91 9.38
N VAL A 58 -33.04 -20.00 10.08
CA VAL A 58 -31.66 -19.64 9.73
C VAL A 58 -30.76 -20.69 10.35
N ILE A 59 -30.26 -21.62 9.53
CA ILE A 59 -29.30 -22.63 9.98
C ILE A 59 -28.00 -21.91 10.34
N THR A 60 -27.61 -21.94 11.61
CA THR A 60 -26.42 -21.24 12.13
C THR A 60 -25.11 -21.96 11.78
N ASP A 61 -25.15 -23.27 11.51
CA ASP A 61 -24.02 -24.08 11.04
C ASP A 61 -24.21 -24.44 9.56
N ALA A 62 -24.20 -23.42 8.70
CA ALA A 62 -24.27 -23.56 7.26
C ALA A 62 -22.91 -24.02 6.70
N THR A 63 -22.75 -25.33 6.53
CA THR A 63 -21.62 -25.85 5.76
C THR A 63 -21.84 -25.50 4.29
N ILE A 64 -20.99 -24.64 3.73
CA ILE A 64 -21.13 -24.18 2.35
C ILE A 64 -20.96 -25.37 1.39
N PRO A 65 -21.95 -25.67 0.53
CA PRO A 65 -21.83 -26.76 -0.44
C PRO A 65 -20.68 -26.56 -1.42
N LEU A 66 -20.01 -27.66 -1.78
CA LEU A 66 -18.84 -27.64 -2.67
C LEU A 66 -19.14 -26.97 -4.03
N TRP A 67 -20.36 -27.13 -4.57
CA TRP A 67 -20.72 -26.53 -5.85
C TRP A 67 -20.76 -24.99 -5.77
N ILE A 68 -21.18 -24.40 -4.64
CA ILE A 68 -21.18 -22.95 -4.42
C ILE A 68 -19.74 -22.43 -4.38
N MET A 69 -18.86 -23.15 -3.67
CA MET A 69 -17.43 -22.85 -3.65
C MET A 69 -16.82 -22.91 -5.05
N MET A 70 -17.18 -23.91 -5.86
CA MET A 70 -16.70 -24.03 -7.24
C MET A 70 -17.16 -22.88 -8.12
N VAL A 71 -18.41 -22.42 -7.98
CA VAL A 71 -18.91 -21.24 -8.69
C VAL A 71 -18.11 -20.00 -8.30
N GLY A 72 -17.83 -19.80 -7.01
CA GLY A 72 -17.00 -18.69 -6.54
C GLY A 72 -15.57 -18.74 -7.06
N ALA A 73 -14.92 -19.90 -6.98
CA ALA A 73 -13.55 -20.11 -7.43
C ALA A 73 -13.40 -19.89 -8.94
N LEU A 74 -14.29 -20.46 -9.75
CA LEU A 74 -14.29 -20.29 -11.20
C LEU A 74 -14.65 -18.84 -11.58
N GLY A 75 -15.63 -18.24 -10.92
CA GLY A 75 -16.02 -16.85 -11.15
C GLY A 75 -14.87 -15.87 -10.91
N LEU A 76 -14.15 -16.03 -9.80
CA LEU A 76 -12.96 -15.23 -9.51
C LEU A 76 -11.83 -15.49 -10.51
N ALA A 77 -11.56 -16.75 -10.86
CA ALA A 77 -10.52 -17.10 -11.84
C ALA A 77 -10.81 -16.48 -13.21
N VAL A 78 -12.05 -16.58 -13.70
CA VAL A 78 -12.49 -16.00 -14.97
C VAL A 78 -12.46 -14.47 -14.90
N GLY A 79 -12.96 -13.86 -13.83
CA GLY A 79 -12.93 -12.42 -13.64
C GLY A 79 -11.50 -11.85 -13.66
N LEU A 80 -10.57 -12.49 -12.95
CA LEU A 80 -9.17 -12.11 -12.94
C LEU A 80 -8.51 -12.35 -14.31
N MET A 81 -8.85 -13.43 -15.02
CA MET A 81 -8.33 -13.67 -16.36
C MET A 81 -8.79 -12.60 -17.37
N LEU A 82 -10.06 -12.17 -17.30
CA LEU A 82 -10.63 -11.18 -18.21
C LEU A 82 -10.17 -9.74 -17.90
N PHE A 83 -10.15 -9.36 -16.62
CA PHE A 83 -9.93 -7.96 -16.20
C PHE A 83 -8.59 -7.72 -15.50
N GLY A 84 -7.95 -8.76 -14.98
CA GLY A 84 -6.67 -8.68 -14.26
C GLY A 84 -5.52 -8.06 -15.06
N PRO A 85 -5.29 -8.40 -16.35
CA PRO A 85 -4.18 -7.83 -17.11
C PRO A 85 -4.25 -6.30 -17.25
N ARG A 86 -5.46 -5.74 -17.35
CA ARG A 86 -5.66 -4.28 -17.39
C ARG A 86 -5.37 -3.65 -16.03
N LEU A 87 -5.85 -4.28 -14.95
CA LEU A 87 -5.63 -3.82 -13.58
C LEU A 87 -4.15 -3.84 -13.19
N ILE A 88 -3.45 -4.94 -13.49
CA ILE A 88 -2.02 -5.12 -13.19
C ILE A 88 -1.18 -4.06 -13.89
N LYS A 89 -1.48 -3.73 -15.16
CA LYS A 89 -0.78 -2.68 -15.90
C LYS A 89 -0.96 -1.29 -15.27
N THR A 90 -2.18 -0.95 -14.86
CA THR A 90 -2.49 0.36 -14.27
C THR A 90 -1.89 0.51 -12.87
N VAL A 91 -1.96 -0.54 -12.05
CA VAL A 91 -1.43 -0.51 -10.66
C VAL A 91 0.10 -0.58 -10.64
N GLY A 92 0.71 -1.34 -11.56
CA GLY A 92 2.16 -1.52 -11.64
C GLY A 92 2.94 -0.25 -11.99
N SER A 93 2.32 0.74 -12.63
CA SER A 93 2.97 2.00 -13.01
C SER A 93 2.82 3.14 -11.99
N GLU A 94 1.86 3.06 -11.07
CA GLU A 94 1.38 4.22 -10.29
C GLU A 94 1.88 4.27 -8.84
N ILE A 95 2.25 3.13 -8.23
CA ILE A 95 2.31 3.06 -6.77
C ILE A 95 3.69 3.33 -6.18
N THR A 96 4.81 2.76 -6.68
CA THR A 96 6.20 3.10 -6.27
C THR A 96 7.24 2.31 -7.09
N GLU A 97 8.45 2.85 -7.29
CA GLU A 97 9.63 2.06 -7.72
C GLU A 97 10.04 1.12 -6.56
N LEU A 98 9.53 -0.11 -6.59
CA LEU A 98 9.79 -1.13 -5.59
C LEU A 98 10.93 -2.05 -6.02
N ASP A 99 12.00 -2.08 -5.23
CA ASP A 99 13.04 -3.12 -5.31
C ASP A 99 12.45 -4.48 -4.96
N LYS A 100 12.98 -5.58 -5.54
CA LYS A 100 12.43 -6.94 -5.36
C LYS A 100 12.42 -7.37 -3.90
N THR A 101 13.44 -6.98 -3.12
CA THR A 101 13.48 -7.23 -1.67
C THR A 101 12.31 -6.56 -0.94
N ARG A 102 11.97 -5.31 -1.30
CA ARG A 102 10.85 -4.59 -0.69
C ARG A 102 9.52 -5.19 -1.09
N ALA A 103 9.35 -5.47 -2.38
CA ALA A 103 8.17 -6.14 -2.90
C ALA A 103 7.95 -7.50 -2.21
N PHE A 104 9.02 -8.25 -1.95
CA PHE A 104 8.96 -9.52 -1.24
C PHE A 104 8.45 -9.34 0.20
N CYS A 105 9.04 -8.41 0.96
CA CYS A 105 8.61 -8.15 2.34
C CYS A 105 7.14 -7.71 2.42
N ILE A 106 6.71 -6.83 1.51
CA ILE A 106 5.32 -6.35 1.45
C ILE A 106 4.38 -7.51 1.12
N ALA A 107 4.67 -8.28 0.06
CA ALA A 107 3.83 -9.39 -0.37
C ALA A 107 3.74 -10.48 0.71
N LEU A 108 4.85 -10.84 1.34
CA LEU A 108 4.88 -11.85 2.39
C LEU A 108 4.13 -11.40 3.64
N SER A 109 4.38 -10.18 4.12
CA SER A 109 3.66 -9.61 5.27
C SER A 109 2.15 -9.57 5.03
N ALA A 110 1.76 -9.12 3.84
CA ALA A 110 0.35 -9.06 3.48
C ALA A 110 -0.28 -10.45 3.39
N ALA A 111 0.39 -11.40 2.75
CA ALA A 111 -0.09 -12.77 2.63
C ALA A 111 -0.29 -13.44 3.99
N LEU A 112 0.71 -13.33 4.88
CA LEU A 112 0.63 -13.89 6.23
C LEU A 112 -0.53 -13.27 7.03
N THR A 113 -0.67 -11.95 6.97
CA THR A 113 -1.75 -11.25 7.68
C THR A 113 -3.13 -11.71 7.18
N VAL A 114 -3.31 -11.83 5.86
CA VAL A 114 -4.57 -12.33 5.29
C VAL A 114 -4.82 -13.77 5.70
N ILE A 115 -3.82 -14.66 5.60
CA ILE A 115 -3.97 -16.08 5.98
C ILE A 115 -4.38 -16.23 7.44
N VAL A 116 -3.71 -15.53 8.36
CA VAL A 116 -4.03 -15.57 9.79
C VAL A 116 -5.45 -15.05 10.03
N ALA A 117 -5.83 -13.93 9.43
CA ALA A 117 -7.18 -13.40 9.56
C ALA A 117 -8.25 -14.36 9.00
N SER A 118 -8.01 -14.94 7.82
CA SER A 118 -8.91 -15.93 7.22
C SER A 118 -9.03 -17.21 8.06
N GLN A 119 -7.94 -17.68 8.68
CA GLN A 119 -7.99 -18.81 9.62
C GLN A 119 -8.80 -18.51 10.88
N LEU A 120 -8.81 -17.25 11.32
CA LEU A 120 -9.65 -16.78 12.43
C LEU A 120 -11.10 -16.49 11.99
N GLY A 121 -11.45 -16.68 10.72
CA GLY A 121 -12.77 -16.38 10.19
C GLY A 121 -13.10 -14.88 10.12
N LEU A 122 -12.10 -14.01 10.21
CA LEU A 122 -12.28 -12.57 10.19
C LEU A 122 -12.28 -12.06 8.74
N PRO A 123 -13.37 -11.44 8.26
CA PRO A 123 -13.37 -10.81 6.95
C PRO A 123 -12.46 -9.57 6.99
N VAL A 124 -11.42 -9.58 6.16
CA VAL A 124 -10.43 -8.49 6.11
C VAL A 124 -10.31 -7.90 4.71
N SER A 125 -9.83 -6.66 4.64
CA SER A 125 -9.52 -6.00 3.37
C SER A 125 -8.06 -6.26 3.00
N SER A 126 -7.83 -7.15 2.03
CA SER A 126 -6.50 -7.45 1.48
C SER A 126 -5.81 -6.18 0.95
N THR A 127 -6.57 -5.25 0.37
CA THR A 127 -6.09 -3.95 -0.08
C THR A 127 -5.53 -3.11 1.07
N HIS A 128 -6.19 -3.08 2.23
CA HIS A 128 -5.68 -2.32 3.39
C HIS A 128 -4.39 -2.93 3.91
N ILE A 129 -4.35 -4.24 3.97
CA ILE A 129 -3.18 -4.99 4.43
C ILE A 129 -1.99 -4.73 3.50
N ALA A 130 -2.18 -4.83 2.18
CA ALA A 130 -1.12 -4.58 1.20
C ALA A 130 -0.61 -3.13 1.26
N ILE A 131 -1.52 -2.16 1.32
CA ILE A 131 -1.21 -0.74 1.44
C ILE A 131 -0.47 -0.46 2.77
N GLY A 132 -0.91 -1.06 3.87
CA GLY A 132 -0.24 -1.00 5.17
C GLY A 132 1.19 -1.53 5.10
N GLY A 133 1.42 -2.63 4.37
CA GLY A 133 2.76 -3.16 4.10
C GLY A 133 3.65 -2.19 3.32
N VAL A 134 3.12 -1.57 2.26
CA VAL A 134 3.83 -0.54 1.48
C VAL A 134 4.24 0.63 2.37
N PHE A 135 3.31 1.12 3.20
CA PHE A 135 3.58 2.20 4.14
C PHE A 135 4.59 1.81 5.22
N GLY A 136 4.49 0.60 5.78
CA GLY A 136 5.45 0.09 6.76
C GLY A 136 6.88 0.06 6.23
N VAL A 137 7.08 -0.45 5.01
CA VAL A 137 8.40 -0.44 4.36
C VAL A 137 8.85 0.99 4.00
N GLY A 138 7.91 1.85 3.59
CA GLY A 138 8.16 3.27 3.32
C GLY A 138 8.69 4.03 4.54
N PHE A 139 8.00 3.91 5.68
CA PHE A 139 8.41 4.54 6.95
C PHE A 139 9.71 3.97 7.49
N LEU A 140 9.94 2.65 7.39
CA LEU A 140 11.21 2.05 7.80
C LEU A 140 12.38 2.59 6.96
N ARG A 141 12.18 2.73 5.64
CA ARG A 141 13.20 3.29 4.74
C ARG A 141 13.51 4.75 5.09
N GLU A 142 12.49 5.55 5.36
CA GLU A 142 12.62 6.94 5.79
C GLU A 142 13.43 7.02 7.09
N TYR A 143 13.05 6.23 8.11
CA TYR A 143 13.76 6.15 9.37
C TYR A 143 15.24 5.76 9.20
N LEU A 144 15.54 4.74 8.38
CA LEU A 144 16.91 4.26 8.16
C LEU A 144 17.77 5.19 7.27
N LYS A 145 17.15 6.01 6.41
CA LYS A 145 17.87 6.96 5.52
C LYS A 145 18.09 8.33 6.14
N SER A 146 17.46 8.60 7.27
CA SER A 146 17.51 9.86 8.00
C SER A 146 18.85 10.02 8.70
N ASP A 147 19.89 10.28 7.91
CA ASP A 147 21.14 10.88 8.40
C ASP A 147 21.22 12.32 7.92
N TYR A 148 20.30 13.13 8.46
CA TYR A 148 20.27 14.57 8.21
C TYR A 148 21.56 15.22 8.67
N ALA A 149 22.06 14.83 9.84
CA ALA A 149 23.25 15.40 10.45
C ALA A 149 24.46 15.34 9.51
N THR A 150 24.80 14.16 8.98
CA THR A 150 25.96 14.02 8.09
C THR A 150 25.78 14.79 6.77
N LYS A 151 24.56 14.82 6.23
CA LYS A 151 24.28 15.48 4.94
C LYS A 151 24.26 17.00 5.07
N LEU A 152 23.75 17.51 6.19
CA LEU A 152 23.78 18.93 6.56
C LEU A 152 25.20 19.39 6.82
N HIS A 153 25.98 18.57 7.54
CA HIS A 153 27.36 18.87 7.88
C HIS A 153 28.23 18.99 6.64
N LYS A 154 28.04 18.12 5.64
CA LYS A 154 28.71 18.23 4.33
C LYS A 154 28.38 19.50 3.56
N ILE A 155 27.17 20.06 3.74
CA ILE A 155 26.84 21.36 3.14
C ILE A 155 27.64 22.45 3.86
N LEU A 156 27.61 22.45 5.21
CA LEU A 156 28.34 23.42 6.02
C LEU A 156 29.86 23.41 5.76
N GLU A 157 30.47 22.24 5.53
CA GLU A 157 31.91 22.11 5.25
C GLU A 157 32.37 22.94 4.03
N HIS A 158 31.52 23.14 3.03
CA HIS A 158 31.87 23.85 1.79
C HIS A 158 31.65 25.37 1.86
N HIS A 159 31.21 25.89 3.01
CA HIS A 159 30.91 27.30 3.22
C HIS A 159 31.87 27.94 4.23
N ASP A 160 32.12 29.24 4.04
CA ASP A 160 32.90 30.06 4.97
C ASP A 160 32.14 30.30 6.28
N GLU A 161 32.86 30.68 7.34
CA GLU A 161 32.30 30.82 8.70
C GLU A 161 31.10 31.81 8.76
N ALA A 162 31.17 32.91 8.01
CA ALA A 162 30.10 33.88 7.89
C ALA A 162 28.87 33.35 7.11
N GLU A 163 29.07 32.46 6.14
CA GLU A 163 27.98 31.82 5.39
C GLU A 163 27.34 30.69 6.19
N ARG A 164 28.14 29.92 6.94
CA ARG A 164 27.65 28.89 7.88
C ARG A 164 26.70 29.48 8.92
N ALA A 165 27.03 30.64 9.48
CA ALA A 165 26.18 31.32 10.46
C ALA A 165 24.82 31.73 9.87
N ARG A 166 24.76 32.05 8.56
CA ARG A 166 23.50 32.39 7.86
C ARG A 166 22.72 31.15 7.42
N LEU A 167 23.41 30.05 7.13
CA LEU A 167 22.79 28.78 6.72
C LEU A 167 22.22 28.00 7.90
N MET A 168 22.87 28.03 9.06
CA MET A 168 22.48 27.29 10.27
C MET A 168 20.98 27.41 10.61
N PRO A 169 20.38 28.62 10.70
CA PRO A 169 18.95 28.77 10.99
C PRO A 169 18.06 28.09 9.94
N PHE A 170 18.37 28.31 8.66
CA PHE A 170 17.63 27.66 7.57
C PHE A 170 17.74 26.14 7.62
N LEU A 171 18.92 25.62 7.92
CA LEU A 171 19.19 24.18 7.98
C LEU A 171 18.53 23.52 9.21
N ASP A 172 18.42 24.25 10.32
CA ASP A 172 17.68 23.82 11.52
C ASP A 172 16.17 23.81 11.28
N ASP A 173 15.63 24.89 10.70
CA ASP A 173 14.24 24.99 10.27
C ASP A 173 13.91 23.90 9.25
N PHE A 174 14.80 23.67 8.28
CA PHE A 174 14.64 22.63 7.26
C PHE A 174 14.66 21.22 7.85
N ARG A 175 15.44 20.96 8.92
CA ARG A 175 15.48 19.65 9.60
C ARG A 175 14.19 19.38 10.38
N ASN A 176 13.59 20.40 10.96
CA ASN A 176 12.43 20.25 11.85
C ASN A 176 11.08 20.44 11.13
N ALA A 177 11.10 20.89 9.87
CA ALA A 177 9.92 21.11 9.04
C ALA A 177 9.29 19.81 8.51
N SER A 178 7.98 19.83 8.26
CA SER A 178 7.30 18.76 7.53
C SER A 178 7.72 18.73 6.05
N VAL A 179 7.53 17.59 5.37
CA VAL A 179 7.90 17.40 3.94
C VAL A 179 7.30 18.49 3.03
N GLU A 180 6.08 18.95 3.31
CA GLU A 180 5.43 20.04 2.56
C GLU A 180 6.07 21.40 2.83
N GLU A 181 6.44 21.67 4.08
CA GLU A 181 7.14 22.88 4.49
C GLU A 181 8.57 22.93 3.96
N MET A 182 9.29 21.80 3.92
CA MET A 182 10.62 21.68 3.32
C MET A 182 10.63 22.12 1.85
N GLU A 183 9.59 21.78 1.08
CA GLU A 183 9.47 22.25 -0.31
C GLU A 183 9.31 23.79 -0.36
N ASN A 184 8.50 24.34 0.53
CA ASN A 184 8.27 25.79 0.61
C ASN A 184 9.53 26.54 1.06
N LEU A 185 10.26 26.02 2.03
CA LEU A 185 11.54 26.56 2.49
C LEU A 185 12.57 26.60 1.35
N LEU A 186 12.70 25.55 0.54
CA LEU A 186 13.59 25.59 -0.63
C LEU A 186 13.13 26.56 -1.73
N LYS A 187 11.81 26.74 -1.91
CA LYS A 187 11.27 27.76 -2.83
C LYS A 187 11.62 29.16 -2.34
N GLN A 188 11.53 29.42 -1.04
CA GLN A 188 11.91 30.69 -0.43
C GLN A 188 13.42 30.93 -0.50
N ALA A 189 14.25 29.94 -0.17
CA ALA A 189 15.71 30.02 -0.30
C ALA A 189 16.15 30.27 -1.75
N LYS A 190 15.40 29.78 -2.75
CA LYS A 190 15.65 30.11 -4.16
C LYS A 190 15.40 31.58 -4.50
N LYS A 191 14.40 32.20 -3.86
CA LYS A 191 14.06 33.62 -4.04
C LYS A 191 15.03 34.52 -3.27
N LYS A 192 15.43 34.11 -2.06
CA LYS A 192 16.27 34.87 -1.14
C LYS A 192 17.72 34.38 -1.08
N LYS A 193 18.43 34.40 -2.22
CA LYS A 193 19.80 33.88 -2.32
C LYS A 193 20.83 34.60 -1.43
N GLN A 194 20.60 35.87 -1.11
CA GLN A 194 21.49 36.66 -0.25
C GLN A 194 21.33 36.33 1.24
N GLU A 195 20.12 35.94 1.67
CA GLU A 195 19.85 35.51 3.05
C GLU A 195 20.24 34.04 3.26
N VAL A 196 20.03 33.19 2.26
CA VAL A 196 20.34 31.75 2.30
C VAL A 196 21.29 31.39 1.15
N PRO A 197 22.62 31.33 1.39
CA PRO A 197 23.63 31.13 0.35
C PRO A 197 23.72 29.67 -0.12
N LEU A 198 22.63 29.10 -0.65
CA LEU A 198 22.62 27.74 -1.20
C LEU A 198 22.84 27.70 -2.73
N SER A 199 23.80 26.89 -3.17
CA SER A 199 24.01 26.60 -4.58
C SER A 199 22.82 25.87 -5.21
N LYS A 200 22.81 25.79 -6.55
CA LYS A 200 21.80 25.00 -7.29
C LYS A 200 21.94 23.50 -7.02
N SER A 201 23.17 23.02 -6.82
CA SER A 201 23.48 21.61 -6.54
C SER A 201 22.99 21.20 -5.15
N GLU A 202 23.23 22.03 -4.13
CA GLU A 202 22.80 21.77 -2.75
C GLU A 202 21.28 21.80 -2.63
N ARG A 203 20.60 22.76 -3.26
CA ARG A 203 19.13 22.75 -3.32
C ARG A 203 18.59 21.50 -3.99
N LYS A 204 19.27 20.96 -5.00
CA LYS A 204 18.88 19.69 -5.64
C LYS A 204 19.13 18.50 -4.70
N ARG A 205 20.22 18.52 -3.92
CA ARG A 205 20.52 17.51 -2.89
C ARG A 205 19.48 17.55 -1.77
N LEU A 206 19.24 18.71 -1.15
CA LEU A 206 18.20 18.91 -0.13
C LEU A 206 16.82 18.53 -0.65
N LYS A 207 16.51 18.88 -1.91
CA LYS A 207 15.28 18.44 -2.56
C LYS A 207 15.18 16.93 -2.64
N LYS A 208 16.27 16.23 -2.93
CA LYS A 208 16.30 14.77 -2.98
C LYS A 208 16.11 14.15 -1.59
N LEU A 209 16.53 14.81 -0.52
CA LEU A 209 16.36 14.31 0.86
C LEU A 209 14.89 14.14 1.22
N TYR A 210 14.11 15.22 1.19
CA TYR A 210 12.69 15.11 1.53
C TYR A 210 11.89 14.34 0.47
N LYS A 211 12.34 14.33 -0.81
CA LYS A 211 11.65 13.53 -1.85
C LYS A 211 11.76 12.03 -1.60
N GLU A 212 12.84 11.60 -0.93
CA GLU A 212 13.03 10.22 -0.51
C GLU A 212 12.19 9.84 0.71
N GLU A 213 11.70 10.83 1.47
CA GLU A 213 10.76 10.70 2.59
C GLU A 213 9.29 10.75 2.17
N MET A 214 9.00 10.86 0.88
CA MET A 214 7.62 11.01 0.40
C MET A 214 6.81 9.72 0.48
N VAL A 215 6.52 9.27 1.70
CA VAL A 215 5.23 8.65 1.94
C VAL A 215 4.18 9.75 1.79
N LYS A 216 3.60 9.85 0.58
CA LYS A 216 2.53 10.82 0.29
C LYS A 216 1.30 10.49 1.14
N ARG A 217 1.22 11.08 2.33
CA ARG A 217 0.10 10.95 3.27
C ARG A 217 -1.23 11.37 2.64
N SER A 218 -1.20 12.18 1.59
CA SER A 218 -2.37 12.51 0.77
C SER A 218 -3.04 11.29 0.11
N HIS A 219 -2.29 10.24 -0.23
CA HIS A 219 -2.89 9.00 -0.73
C HIS A 219 -3.67 8.28 0.38
N LEU A 220 -3.17 8.25 1.62
CA LEU A 220 -3.92 7.71 2.77
C LEU A 220 -5.26 8.40 2.95
N VAL A 221 -5.27 9.74 2.90
CA VAL A 221 -6.48 10.54 3.06
C VAL A 221 -7.48 10.27 1.93
N ARG A 222 -7.01 10.19 0.68
CA ARG A 222 -7.88 9.85 -0.48
C ARG A 222 -8.48 8.45 -0.38
N ILE A 223 -7.68 7.49 0.07
CA ILE A 223 -8.10 6.11 0.27
C ILE A 223 -9.16 6.03 1.38
N ALA A 224 -8.91 6.66 2.53
CA ALA A 224 -9.87 6.73 3.63
C ALA A 224 -11.17 7.43 3.23
N ALA A 225 -11.08 8.53 2.47
CA ALA A 225 -12.24 9.24 1.94
C ALA A 225 -13.07 8.38 1.00
N ALA A 226 -12.43 7.61 0.10
CA ALA A 226 -13.13 6.68 -0.76
C ALA A 226 -13.97 5.68 0.06
N TRP A 227 -13.44 5.16 1.17
CA TRP A 227 -14.16 4.19 2.01
C TRP A 227 -15.32 4.76 2.81
N ILE A 228 -15.13 5.97 3.36
CA ILE A 228 -16.21 6.72 4.03
C ILE A 228 -17.39 6.94 3.07
N ILE A 229 -17.12 7.01 1.77
CA ILE A 229 -18.15 7.17 0.75
C ILE A 229 -18.69 5.80 0.30
N THR A 230 -17.83 4.83 -0.03
CA THR A 230 -18.27 3.57 -0.67
C THR A 230 -19.04 2.65 0.25
N VAL A 231 -18.74 2.61 1.56
CA VAL A 231 -19.43 1.73 2.51
C VAL A 231 -20.88 2.20 2.73
N PRO A 232 -21.15 3.46 3.11
CA PRO A 232 -22.53 3.95 3.22
C PRO A 232 -23.27 3.92 1.89
N ALA A 233 -22.61 4.27 0.78
CA ALA A 233 -23.26 4.22 -0.54
C ALA A 233 -23.72 2.80 -0.90
N SER A 234 -22.87 1.79 -0.67
CA SER A 234 -23.24 0.38 -0.89
C SER A 234 -24.38 -0.06 0.03
N ALA A 235 -24.37 0.36 1.30
CA ALA A 235 -25.42 0.05 2.26
C ALA A 235 -26.78 0.67 1.88
N ILE A 236 -26.77 1.94 1.45
CA ILE A 236 -27.98 2.64 0.99
C ILE A 236 -28.52 1.98 -0.28
N LEU A 237 -27.64 1.63 -1.23
CA LEU A 237 -28.05 0.93 -2.45
C LEU A 237 -28.66 -0.45 -2.13
N ALA A 238 -28.03 -1.22 -1.24
CA ALA A 238 -28.55 -2.50 -0.80
C ALA A 238 -29.92 -2.36 -0.10
N ALA A 239 -30.08 -1.37 0.78
CA ALA A 239 -31.35 -1.08 1.45
C ALA A 239 -32.43 -0.69 0.43
N PHE A 240 -32.11 0.18 -0.53
CA PHE A 240 -33.02 0.58 -1.59
C PHE A 240 -33.50 -0.62 -2.43
N LEU A 241 -32.57 -1.47 -2.87
CA LEU A 241 -32.89 -2.69 -3.62
C LEU A 241 -33.74 -3.66 -2.79
N PHE A 242 -33.43 -3.83 -1.50
CA PHE A 242 -34.23 -4.68 -0.62
C PHE A 242 -35.67 -4.18 -0.46
N PHE A 243 -35.86 -2.88 -0.17
CA PHE A 243 -37.21 -2.33 0.03
C PHE A 243 -38.02 -2.28 -1.27
N THR A 244 -37.38 -2.07 -2.42
CA THR A 244 -38.06 -2.15 -3.73
C THR A 244 -38.51 -3.57 -4.05
N LEU A 245 -37.63 -4.58 -3.89
CA LEU A 245 -38.02 -5.98 -4.07
C LEU A 245 -39.12 -6.41 -3.10
N ARG A 246 -39.00 -6.04 -1.83
CA ARG A 246 -40.03 -6.32 -0.82
C ARG A 246 -41.37 -5.67 -1.18
N GLY A 247 -41.36 -4.42 -1.65
CA GLY A 247 -42.57 -3.72 -2.08
C GLY A 247 -43.22 -4.30 -3.34
N LEU A 248 -42.47 -5.02 -4.18
CA LEU A 248 -43.00 -5.75 -5.34
C LEU A 248 -43.56 -7.14 -4.99
N MET A 249 -43.13 -7.72 -3.86
CA MET A 249 -43.53 -9.06 -3.40
C MET A 249 -44.69 -9.04 -2.39
N VAL A 250 -45.10 -7.85 -1.93
CA VAL A 250 -46.32 -7.60 -1.14
C VAL A 250 -47.43 -7.18 -2.08
#